data_AF-A0A8J5K2B8-F1
#
_entry.id   AF-A0A8J5K2B8-F1
#
_cell.length_a   1.000
_cell.length_b   1.000
_cell.length_c   1.000
_cell.angle_alpha   90.00
_cell.angle_beta   90.00
_cell.angle_gamma   90.00
#
_symmetry.space_group_name_H-M   'P 1'
#
loop_
_entity.id
_entity.type
_entity.pdbx_description
1 polymer ?
#
loop_
_entity_poly.entity_id
_entity_poly.type
_entity_poly.pdbx_seq_one_letter_code
_entity_poly.pdbx_strand_id
1 'polypeptide(L)'
;MKTDAEETLTHREAMKKEEIVDLRKYSNDQIKLMKPTKNLENPFSDMKISDSSFLNDLDGRSSCCKCGKSRKYFCYTCYIPLPCIADKIPKLKLPCKIDIVKHPREIDGKSTAVHAAVIAPDDVHIYTYPDLPHYSSQENVLLVFPDKDAININDLWSHLDKKTRKSLEEPETKRIKPQIPFTRAVFIDCTWNQTRKIYNDERIKGLQCVELTNRETLFWRYQRGKPHTYLATIEAIYYFLVDIHIHVLKAKYASEYDDLLFFFKFMFEKIHSIYDSQSLKAYKGV
;
A
#
# COMPACT_ATOMS: atom_id res chain seq x y z
N MET A 1 -11.28 -34.00 -21.38
CA MET A 1 -9.87 -33.60 -21.62
C MET A 1 -9.88 -32.40 -22.56
N LYS A 2 -9.90 -31.20 -21.97
CA LYS A 2 -9.49 -29.98 -22.65
C LYS A 2 -8.06 -29.70 -22.18
N THR A 3 -7.18 -29.30 -23.09
CA THR A 3 -5.75 -29.20 -22.86
C THR A 3 -5.39 -27.90 -22.14
N ASP A 4 -4.35 -27.95 -21.29
CA ASP A 4 -3.84 -26.85 -20.44
C ASP A 4 -3.51 -25.54 -21.20
N ALA A 5 -3.44 -25.58 -22.54
CA ALA A 5 -3.24 -24.42 -23.38
C ALA A 5 -4.48 -23.51 -23.50
N GLU A 6 -5.70 -24.05 -23.41
CA GLU A 6 -6.93 -23.25 -23.50
C GLU A 6 -7.25 -22.51 -22.19
N GLU A 7 -6.88 -23.06 -21.03
CA GLU A 7 -7.04 -22.39 -19.72
C GLU A 7 -6.03 -21.25 -19.49
N THR A 8 -4.90 -21.27 -20.20
CA THR A 8 -3.88 -20.22 -20.09
C THR A 8 -4.24 -18.99 -20.95
N LEU A 9 -5.03 -19.16 -22.02
CA LEU A 9 -5.52 -18.06 -22.84
C LEU A 9 -6.62 -17.25 -22.13
N THR A 10 -7.52 -17.92 -21.41
CA THR A 10 -8.67 -17.26 -20.77
C THR A 10 -8.26 -16.32 -19.63
N HIS A 11 -7.16 -16.60 -18.92
CA HIS A 11 -6.62 -15.67 -17.91
C HIS A 11 -5.89 -14.45 -18.51
N ARG A 12 -5.31 -14.58 -19.71
CA ARG A 12 -4.72 -13.44 -20.45
C ARG A 12 -5.79 -12.52 -21.04
N GLU A 13 -6.95 -13.07 -21.36
CA GLU A 13 -8.08 -12.33 -21.96
C GLU A 13 -9.02 -11.70 -20.92
N ALA A 14 -9.01 -12.17 -19.67
CA ALA A 14 -9.81 -11.60 -18.58
C ALA A 14 -9.32 -10.24 -18.05
N MET A 15 -8.07 -9.85 -18.34
CA MET A 15 -7.66 -8.46 -18.24
C MET A 15 -8.12 -7.72 -19.51
N LYS A 16 -9.41 -7.33 -19.55
CA LYS A 16 -9.81 -6.21 -20.41
C LYS A 16 -8.75 -5.12 -20.21
N LYS A 17 -8.15 -4.64 -21.31
CA LYS A 17 -7.36 -3.41 -21.31
C LYS A 17 -8.25 -2.29 -20.77
N GLU A 18 -8.33 -2.15 -19.44
CA GLU A 18 -8.62 -0.87 -18.84
C GLU A 18 -7.49 0.02 -19.34
N GLU A 19 -7.84 0.95 -20.21
CA GLU A 19 -6.90 1.87 -20.81
C GLU A 19 -6.25 2.65 -19.67
N ILE A 20 -4.99 2.34 -19.37
CA ILE A 20 -4.26 2.93 -18.26
C ILE A 20 -4.10 4.43 -18.57
N VAL A 21 -4.85 5.26 -17.85
CA VAL A 21 -4.80 6.71 -18.00
C VAL A 21 -3.59 7.25 -17.21
N ASP A 22 -2.57 7.76 -17.91
CA ASP A 22 -1.47 8.48 -17.27
C ASP A 22 -1.95 9.86 -16.79
N LEU A 23 -2.29 9.95 -15.51
CA LEU A 23 -2.90 11.15 -14.91
C LEU A 23 -1.97 12.36 -14.89
N ARG A 24 -0.65 12.19 -15.04
CA ARG A 24 0.30 13.30 -15.14
C ARG A 24 0.09 14.16 -16.39
N LYS A 25 -0.63 13.62 -17.38
CA LYS A 25 -1.02 14.35 -18.60
C LYS A 25 -2.18 15.33 -18.38
N TYR A 26 -2.80 15.31 -17.19
CA TYR A 26 -3.99 16.07 -16.89
C TYR A 26 -3.72 17.06 -15.76
N SER A 27 -4.32 18.25 -15.85
CA SER A 27 -4.26 19.24 -14.79
C SER A 27 -5.04 18.77 -13.55
N ASN A 28 -4.73 19.35 -12.39
CA ASN A 28 -5.48 19.08 -11.17
C ASN A 28 -7.00 19.33 -11.32
N ASP A 29 -7.43 20.24 -12.19
CA ASP A 29 -8.85 20.51 -12.43
C ASP A 29 -9.48 19.49 -13.40
N GLN A 30 -8.71 18.97 -14.35
CA GLN A 30 -9.15 17.88 -15.22
C GLN A 30 -9.30 16.56 -14.46
N ILE A 31 -8.37 16.26 -13.54
CA ILE A 31 -8.43 15.03 -12.74
C ILE A 31 -9.64 15.07 -11.79
N LYS A 32 -10.02 16.25 -11.27
CA LYS A 32 -11.22 16.41 -10.44
C LYS A 32 -12.51 16.03 -11.17
N LEU A 33 -12.58 16.33 -12.46
CA LEU A 33 -13.77 16.07 -13.30
C LEU A 33 -13.90 14.61 -13.76
N MET A 34 -12.89 13.76 -13.52
CA MET A 34 -12.96 12.34 -13.84
C MET A 34 -13.88 11.61 -12.86
N LYS A 35 -14.90 10.91 -13.39
CA LYS A 35 -15.82 10.10 -12.57
C LYS A 35 -15.18 8.75 -12.24
N PRO A 36 -15.37 8.22 -11.01
CA PRO A 36 -14.85 6.89 -10.64
C PRO A 36 -15.39 5.82 -11.58
N THR A 37 -14.52 4.90 -12.00
CA THR A 37 -14.85 3.90 -13.03
C THR A 37 -15.59 2.67 -12.49
N LYS A 38 -15.69 2.47 -11.16
CA LYS A 38 -16.10 1.16 -10.58
C LYS A 38 -17.42 1.15 -9.82
N ASN A 39 -18.20 0.09 -10.09
CA ASN A 39 -19.26 -0.40 -9.22
C ASN A 39 -18.64 -0.91 -7.91
N LEU A 40 -19.03 -0.33 -6.77
CA LEU A 40 -18.47 -0.59 -5.44
C LEU A 40 -19.09 -1.82 -4.75
N GLU A 41 -19.91 -2.62 -5.43
CA GLU A 41 -20.70 -3.68 -4.80
C GLU A 41 -19.86 -4.78 -4.13
N ASN A 42 -18.61 -5.01 -4.54
CA ASN A 42 -17.66 -5.86 -3.80
C ASN A 42 -16.20 -5.67 -4.26
N PRO A 43 -15.50 -4.60 -3.84
CA PRO A 43 -14.19 -4.25 -4.40
C PRO A 43 -13.05 -5.19 -3.98
N PHE A 44 -13.32 -6.14 -3.08
CA PHE A 44 -12.34 -7.11 -2.57
C PHE A 44 -12.63 -8.55 -3.03
N SER A 45 -13.57 -8.76 -3.98
CA SER A 45 -14.02 -10.11 -4.39
C SER A 45 -12.90 -11.01 -4.90
N ASP A 46 -11.90 -10.42 -5.54
CA ASP A 46 -10.81 -11.14 -6.19
C ASP A 46 -9.59 -11.33 -5.27
N MET A 47 -9.72 -10.92 -4.00
CA MET A 47 -8.66 -11.00 -2.98
C MET A 47 -8.96 -12.11 -1.97
N LYS A 48 -7.91 -12.80 -1.51
CA LYS A 48 -7.97 -13.80 -0.43
C LYS A 48 -7.57 -13.15 0.89
N ILE A 49 -8.48 -12.36 1.44
CA ILE A 49 -8.32 -11.72 2.74
C ILE A 49 -8.95 -12.61 3.81
N SER A 50 -8.23 -12.85 4.91
CA SER A 50 -8.68 -13.62 6.06
C SER A 50 -9.99 -13.08 6.65
N ASP A 51 -10.80 -13.98 7.21
CA ASP A 51 -12.08 -13.59 7.80
C ASP A 51 -11.89 -12.65 8.99
N SER A 52 -12.63 -11.53 8.95
CA SER A 52 -12.62 -10.49 9.97
C SER A 52 -13.95 -10.35 10.69
N SER A 53 -14.90 -11.27 10.45
CA SER A 53 -16.27 -11.20 11.00
C SER A 53 -16.27 -11.09 12.52
N PHE A 54 -15.38 -11.81 13.20
CA PHE A 54 -15.20 -11.82 14.66
C PHE A 54 -14.89 -10.43 15.26
N LEU A 55 -14.41 -9.48 14.45
CA LEU A 55 -14.18 -8.10 14.92
C LEU A 55 -15.50 -7.36 15.22
N ASN A 56 -16.62 -7.80 14.64
CA ASN A 56 -17.94 -7.25 14.95
C ASN A 56 -18.42 -7.63 16.35
N ASP A 57 -18.00 -8.80 16.85
CA ASP A 57 -18.45 -9.36 18.13
C ASP A 57 -17.64 -8.82 19.32
N LEU A 58 -16.68 -7.93 19.08
CA LEU A 58 -15.90 -7.32 20.15
C LEU A 58 -16.71 -6.28 20.93
N ASP A 59 -16.95 -6.59 22.20
CA ASP A 59 -17.56 -5.66 23.15
C ASP A 59 -16.62 -4.53 23.53
N GLY A 60 -17.03 -3.31 23.18
CA GLY A 60 -16.40 -2.09 23.67
C GLY A 60 -14.91 -1.95 23.32
N ARG A 61 -14.13 -1.43 24.28
CA ARG A 61 -12.68 -1.16 24.15
C ARG A 61 -11.94 -1.87 25.26
N SER A 62 -10.74 -2.37 24.98
CA SER A 62 -9.84 -2.97 25.96
C SER A 62 -8.49 -2.26 26.03
N SER A 63 -7.73 -2.52 27.07
CA SER A 63 -6.45 -1.85 27.33
C SER A 63 -5.30 -2.49 26.54
N CYS A 64 -4.45 -1.67 25.93
CA CYS A 64 -3.21 -2.14 25.32
C CYS A 64 -2.25 -2.68 26.38
N CYS A 65 -1.67 -3.87 26.17
CA CYS A 65 -0.72 -4.49 27.09
C CYS A 65 0.62 -3.75 27.24
N LYS A 66 0.98 -2.87 26.29
CA LYS A 66 2.24 -2.10 26.34
C LYS A 66 2.08 -0.72 26.99
N CYS A 67 1.06 0.06 26.60
CA CYS A 67 0.90 1.44 27.08
C CYS A 67 -0.33 1.66 27.97
N GLY A 68 -1.14 0.64 28.24
CA GLY A 68 -2.36 0.74 29.05
C GLY A 68 -3.52 1.52 28.41
N LYS A 69 -3.31 2.23 27.30
CA LYS A 69 -4.35 3.04 26.67
C LYS A 69 -5.47 2.15 26.12
N SER A 70 -6.72 2.59 26.34
CA SER A 70 -7.93 1.93 25.83
C SER A 70 -8.00 2.02 24.30
N ARG A 71 -8.32 0.91 23.60
CA ARG A 71 -8.40 0.78 22.13
C ARG A 71 -9.47 -0.26 21.78
N LYS A 72 -9.91 -0.32 20.52
CA LYS A 72 -10.91 -1.31 20.09
C LYS A 72 -10.31 -2.57 19.45
N TYR A 73 -9.41 -2.43 18.50
CA TYR A 73 -8.84 -3.56 17.74
C TYR A 73 -7.32 -3.67 17.93
N PHE A 74 -6.62 -2.57 17.71
CA PHE A 74 -5.17 -2.48 17.82
C PHE A 74 -4.76 -1.16 18.44
N CYS A 75 -3.54 -1.12 18.98
CA CYS A 75 -2.96 0.10 19.52
C CYS A 75 -2.23 0.87 18.44
N TYR A 76 -2.79 2.01 18.02
CA TYR A 76 -2.16 2.95 17.10
C TYR A 76 -0.98 3.76 17.66
N THR A 77 -0.56 3.48 18.90
CA THR A 77 0.65 4.05 19.51
C THR A 77 1.76 2.99 19.63
N CYS A 78 1.40 1.76 20.00
CA CYS A 78 2.36 0.67 20.18
C CYS A 78 2.46 -0.25 18.97
N TYR A 79 1.61 -0.03 17.96
CA TYR A 79 1.53 -0.76 16.70
C TYR A 79 1.39 -2.28 16.88
N ILE A 80 0.53 -2.68 17.82
CA ILE A 80 0.26 -4.09 18.14
C ILE A 80 -1.25 -4.36 18.19
N PRO A 81 -1.70 -5.58 17.89
CA PRO A 81 -3.09 -5.96 18.12
C PRO A 81 -3.40 -5.97 19.62
N LEU A 82 -4.67 -5.84 19.98
CA LEU A 82 -5.08 -5.99 21.38
C LEU A 82 -4.98 -7.46 21.81
N PRO A 83 -4.66 -7.74 23.08
CA PRO A 83 -4.43 -9.10 23.56
C PRO A 83 -5.58 -10.06 23.27
N CYS A 84 -6.83 -9.59 23.33
CA CYS A 84 -8.03 -10.40 23.11
C CYS A 84 -8.24 -10.89 21.67
N ILE A 85 -7.48 -10.36 20.70
CA ILE A 85 -7.57 -10.76 19.29
C ILE A 85 -6.22 -11.09 18.65
N ALA A 86 -5.13 -10.97 19.40
CA ALA A 86 -3.77 -11.00 18.86
C ALA A 86 -3.41 -12.34 18.17
N ASP A 87 -4.04 -13.42 18.59
CA ASP A 87 -3.93 -14.77 18.03
C ASP A 87 -4.71 -14.97 16.73
N LYS A 88 -5.72 -14.13 16.49
CA LYS A 88 -6.59 -14.19 15.29
C LYS A 88 -6.16 -13.25 14.17
N ILE A 89 -5.23 -12.33 14.43
CA ILE A 89 -4.75 -11.39 13.41
C ILE A 89 -3.75 -12.10 12.49
N PRO A 90 -3.93 -12.04 11.15
CA PRO A 90 -2.98 -12.65 10.23
C PRO A 90 -1.61 -11.98 10.34
N LYS A 91 -0.56 -12.77 10.12
CA LYS A 91 0.82 -12.31 10.15
C LYS A 91 1.48 -12.55 8.80
N LEU A 92 2.08 -11.51 8.23
CA LEU A 92 2.76 -11.57 6.95
C LEU A 92 4.25 -11.31 7.08
N LYS A 93 5.01 -12.00 6.23
CA LYS A 93 6.42 -11.73 5.95
C LYS A 93 6.50 -10.95 4.65
N LEU A 94 7.18 -9.81 4.64
CA LEU A 94 7.30 -8.96 3.46
C LEU A 94 8.61 -9.23 2.71
N PRO A 95 8.65 -9.01 1.39
CA PRO A 95 9.84 -9.26 0.59
C PRO A 95 10.92 -8.18 0.75
N CYS A 96 10.60 -7.03 1.36
CA CYS A 96 11.54 -5.98 1.75
C CYS A 96 11.08 -5.29 3.05
N LYS A 97 11.99 -4.57 3.72
CA LYS A 97 11.61 -3.76 4.89
C LYS A 97 10.82 -2.52 4.47
N ILE A 98 9.92 -2.10 5.33
CA ILE A 98 9.09 -0.91 5.12
C ILE A 98 9.25 0.02 6.31
N ASP A 99 9.62 1.26 6.03
CA ASP A 99 9.60 2.34 7.01
C ASP A 99 8.50 3.32 6.65
N ILE A 100 7.68 3.69 7.63
CA ILE A 100 6.63 4.68 7.47
C ILE A 100 6.98 5.87 8.34
N VAL A 101 7.25 7.02 7.73
CA VAL A 101 7.56 8.25 8.44
C VAL A 101 6.28 9.06 8.60
N LYS A 102 5.84 9.20 9.84
CA LYS A 102 4.60 9.87 10.21
C LYS A 102 4.85 11.27 10.74
N HIS A 103 3.96 12.21 10.42
CA HIS A 103 3.98 13.54 11.03
C HIS A 103 3.38 13.53 12.45
N PRO A 104 3.98 14.21 13.45
CA PRO A 104 3.54 14.14 14.86
C PRO A 104 2.15 14.73 15.13
N ARG A 105 1.61 15.53 14.20
CA ARG A 105 0.24 16.08 14.29
C ARG A 105 -0.81 15.22 13.59
N GLU A 106 -0.41 14.10 13.00
CA GLU A 106 -1.34 13.19 12.36
C GLU A 106 -2.19 12.47 13.41
N ILE A 107 -3.48 12.29 13.13
CA ILE A 107 -4.40 11.69 14.10
C ILE A 107 -4.24 10.16 14.03
N ASP A 108 -3.61 9.57 15.04
CA ASP A 108 -3.28 8.14 15.09
C ASP A 108 -4.45 7.23 14.70
N GLY A 109 -5.65 7.50 15.21
CA GLY A 109 -6.83 6.68 14.96
C GLY A 109 -7.44 6.81 13.56
N LYS A 110 -6.88 7.65 12.69
CA LYS A 110 -7.31 7.81 11.29
C LYS A 110 -6.32 7.23 10.29
N SER A 111 -5.06 7.02 10.69
CA SER A 111 -4.01 6.49 9.84
C SER A 111 -4.25 5.02 9.54
N THR A 112 -4.03 4.62 8.28
CA THR A 112 -4.03 3.21 7.88
C THR A 112 -2.63 2.60 7.92
N ALA A 113 -1.57 3.39 8.17
CA ALA A 113 -0.20 2.90 8.30
C ALA A 113 -0.04 1.82 9.39
N VAL A 114 -0.78 1.99 10.50
CA VAL A 114 -0.80 1.02 11.60
C VAL A 114 -1.25 -0.38 11.16
N HIS A 115 -2.06 -0.50 10.11
CA HIS A 115 -2.48 -1.80 9.61
C HIS A 115 -1.25 -2.63 9.19
N ALA A 116 -0.34 -2.02 8.43
CA ALA A 116 0.88 -2.70 7.98
C ALA A 116 1.76 -3.13 9.16
N ALA A 117 1.96 -2.26 10.16
CA ALA A 117 2.79 -2.56 11.33
C ALA A 117 2.17 -3.65 12.23
N VAL A 118 0.85 -3.75 12.29
CA VAL A 118 0.17 -4.81 13.05
C VAL A 118 0.22 -6.15 12.33
N ILE A 119 0.09 -6.16 10.99
CA ILE A 119 0.05 -7.37 10.16
C ILE A 119 1.46 -7.92 9.88
N ALA A 120 2.46 -7.06 9.72
CA ALA A 120 3.83 -7.44 9.40
C ALA A 120 4.85 -6.78 10.37
N PRO A 121 4.78 -7.08 11.68
CA PRO A 121 5.55 -6.37 12.71
C PRO A 121 7.07 -6.55 12.59
N ASP A 122 7.53 -7.62 11.96
CA ASP A 122 8.97 -7.87 11.77
C ASP A 122 9.57 -7.05 10.63
N ASP A 123 8.74 -6.62 9.68
CA ASP A 123 9.17 -6.00 8.42
C ASP A 123 8.75 -4.54 8.28
N VAL A 124 7.80 -4.07 9.09
CA VAL A 124 7.26 -2.70 9.02
C VAL A 124 7.57 -1.92 10.31
N HIS A 125 8.20 -0.76 10.17
CA HIS A 125 8.46 0.16 11.27
C HIS A 125 7.80 1.52 11.01
N ILE A 126 7.17 2.10 12.05
CA ILE A 126 6.58 3.43 11.99
C ILE A 126 7.41 4.37 12.85
N TYR A 127 7.91 5.43 12.21
CA TYR A 127 8.69 6.50 12.81
C TYR A 127 7.85 7.76 12.97
N THR A 128 8.03 8.50 14.06
CA THR A 128 7.36 9.79 14.25
C THR A 128 8.37 10.92 14.07
N TYR A 129 8.19 11.72 13.02
CA TYR A 129 9.07 12.85 12.73
C TYR A 129 9.20 13.81 13.93
N PRO A 130 10.41 14.29 14.28
CA PRO A 130 11.67 14.22 13.51
C PRO A 130 12.56 12.99 13.79
N ASP A 131 12.07 12.01 14.54
CA ASP A 131 12.80 10.78 14.83
C ASP A 131 12.61 9.77 13.70
N LEU A 132 13.62 9.63 12.83
CA LEU A 132 13.69 8.67 11.72
C LEU A 132 15.16 8.32 11.44
N PRO A 133 15.45 7.14 10.86
CA PRO A 133 16.83 6.70 10.64
C PRO A 133 17.53 7.54 9.56
N HIS A 134 18.87 7.56 9.62
CA HIS A 134 19.69 8.07 8.52
C HIS A 134 19.82 6.99 7.45
N TYR A 135 19.23 7.21 6.29
CA TYR A 135 19.29 6.27 5.17
C TYR A 135 20.60 6.39 4.34
N SER A 136 21.42 7.42 4.58
CA SER A 136 22.65 7.71 3.83
C SER A 136 23.71 6.60 3.88
N SER A 137 23.68 5.74 4.90
CA SER A 137 24.57 4.58 5.04
C SER A 137 23.95 3.27 4.55
N GLN A 138 22.71 3.29 4.03
CA GLN A 138 22.03 2.12 3.50
C GLN A 138 22.05 2.15 1.98
N GLU A 139 22.80 1.22 1.37
CA GLU A 139 22.68 0.98 -0.06
C GLU A 139 21.24 0.53 -0.35
N ASN A 140 20.61 1.17 -1.33
CA ASN A 140 19.33 0.75 -1.92
C ASN A 140 18.08 0.94 -1.04
N VAL A 141 17.77 2.20 -0.71
CA VAL A 141 16.49 2.63 -0.11
C VAL A 141 15.67 3.41 -1.14
N LEU A 142 14.40 3.07 -1.29
CA LEU A 142 13.45 3.80 -2.14
C LEU A 142 12.49 4.64 -1.29
N LEU A 143 12.14 5.82 -1.79
CA LEU A 143 11.01 6.60 -1.28
C LEU A 143 9.79 6.35 -2.18
N VAL A 144 8.67 5.92 -1.61
CA VAL A 144 7.38 5.81 -2.31
C VAL A 144 6.52 6.99 -1.90
N PHE A 145 6.43 7.98 -2.78
CA PHE A 145 5.72 9.22 -2.52
C PHE A 145 5.33 9.90 -3.84
N PRO A 146 4.09 10.42 -3.97
CA PRO A 146 3.70 11.19 -5.15
C PRO A 146 4.35 12.57 -5.11
N ASP A 147 5.40 12.74 -5.89
CA ASP A 147 6.09 13.99 -6.12
C ASP A 147 6.21 14.26 -7.63
N LYS A 148 6.25 15.53 -8.01
CA LYS A 148 6.39 15.96 -9.41
C LYS A 148 7.67 15.44 -10.08
N ASP A 149 8.73 15.24 -9.31
CA ASP A 149 10.04 14.78 -9.76
C ASP A 149 10.21 13.27 -9.51
N ALA A 150 9.16 12.58 -9.02
CA ALA A 150 9.19 11.14 -8.80
C ALA A 150 9.18 10.37 -10.12
N ILE A 151 9.91 9.24 -10.16
CA ILE A 151 9.89 8.34 -11.30
C ILE A 151 8.59 7.51 -11.27
N ASN A 152 7.97 7.30 -12.42
CA ASN A 152 6.85 6.36 -12.51
C ASN A 152 7.34 4.95 -12.14
N ILE A 153 6.61 4.25 -11.28
CA ILE A 153 7.08 2.94 -10.82
C ILE A 153 7.29 1.94 -11.97
N ASN A 154 6.52 2.03 -13.06
CA ASN A 154 6.69 1.17 -14.24
C ASN A 154 7.99 1.45 -15.00
N ASP A 155 8.44 2.71 -14.99
CA ASP A 155 9.73 3.08 -15.58
C ASP A 155 10.87 2.47 -14.75
N LEU A 156 10.76 2.48 -13.41
CA LEU A 156 11.72 1.79 -12.55
C LEU A 156 11.79 0.29 -12.89
N TRP A 157 10.64 -0.38 -13.00
CA TRP A 157 10.58 -1.81 -13.36
C TRP A 157 11.24 -2.10 -14.71
N SER A 158 10.98 -1.25 -15.70
CA SER A 158 11.56 -1.38 -17.04
C SER A 158 13.08 -1.22 -17.05
N HIS A 159 13.62 -0.30 -16.24
CA HIS A 159 15.07 -0.12 -16.08
C HIS A 159 15.72 -1.33 -15.42
N LEU A 160 15.10 -1.87 -14.37
CA LEU A 160 15.59 -3.07 -13.69
C LEU A 160 15.57 -4.29 -14.61
N ASP A 161 14.51 -4.45 -15.40
CA ASP A 161 14.39 -5.54 -16.37
C ASP A 161 15.50 -5.52 -17.43
N LYS A 162 15.83 -4.34 -17.96
CA LYS A 162 16.93 -4.17 -18.93
C LYS A 162 18.28 -4.54 -18.31
N LYS A 163 18.50 -4.19 -17.04
CA LYS A 163 19.74 -4.53 -16.32
C LYS A 163 19.85 -6.05 -16.12
N THR A 164 18.76 -6.71 -15.74
CA THR A 164 18.71 -8.17 -15.55
C THR A 164 18.90 -8.93 -16.87
N ARG A 165 18.32 -8.47 -17.99
CA ARG A 165 18.51 -9.13 -19.29
C ARG A 165 19.96 -9.09 -19.76
N LYS A 166 20.67 -7.97 -19.56
CA LYS A 166 22.11 -7.89 -19.86
C LYS A 166 22.93 -8.89 -19.05
N SER A 167 22.56 -9.18 -17.80
CA SER A 167 23.22 -10.22 -17.00
C SER A 167 22.82 -11.66 -17.37
N LEU A 168 21.71 -11.88 -18.08
CA LEU A 168 21.28 -13.22 -18.53
C LEU A 168 22.00 -13.71 -19.80
N GLU A 169 22.68 -12.81 -20.51
CA GLU A 169 23.60 -13.12 -21.61
C GLU A 169 24.92 -13.74 -21.10
N GLU A 170 25.15 -13.76 -19.77
CA GLU A 170 26.27 -14.43 -19.13
C GLU A 170 26.00 -15.95 -18.94
N PRO A 171 27.06 -16.79 -18.88
CA PRO A 171 26.92 -18.24 -18.72
C PRO A 171 26.06 -18.64 -17.52
N GLU A 172 25.32 -19.75 -17.65
CA GLU A 172 24.32 -20.23 -16.67
C GLU A 172 24.82 -20.33 -15.23
N THR A 173 26.11 -20.64 -15.05
CA THR A 173 26.79 -20.71 -13.76
C THR A 173 26.91 -19.36 -13.02
N LYS A 174 26.64 -18.24 -13.69
CA LYS A 174 26.64 -16.87 -13.13
C LYS A 174 25.25 -16.22 -13.06
N ARG A 175 24.19 -16.89 -13.53
CA ARG A 175 22.84 -16.29 -13.54
C ARG A 175 22.33 -16.07 -12.12
N ILE A 176 22.21 -14.80 -11.74
CA ILE A 176 21.66 -14.37 -10.45
C ILE A 176 20.13 -14.51 -10.51
N LYS A 177 19.51 -15.18 -9.52
CA LYS A 177 18.04 -15.20 -9.37
C LYS A 177 17.50 -13.77 -9.32
N PRO A 178 16.29 -13.47 -9.83
CA PRO A 178 15.70 -12.14 -9.69
C PRO A 178 15.66 -11.76 -8.21
N GLN A 179 16.39 -10.72 -7.84
CA GLN A 179 16.40 -10.18 -6.49
C GLN A 179 15.92 -8.75 -6.52
N ILE A 180 15.27 -8.36 -5.42
CA ILE A 180 14.82 -6.99 -5.24
C ILE A 180 16.08 -6.13 -5.10
N PRO A 181 16.25 -5.10 -5.93
CA PRO A 181 17.47 -4.30 -5.95
C PRO A 181 17.52 -3.28 -4.80
N PHE A 182 16.54 -3.32 -3.90
CA PHE A 182 16.45 -2.51 -2.70
C PHE A 182 16.05 -3.37 -1.49
N THR A 183 16.58 -3.00 -0.33
CA THR A 183 16.29 -3.71 0.92
C THR A 183 15.14 -3.07 1.68
N ARG A 184 14.82 -1.80 1.36
CA ARG A 184 13.90 -0.98 2.14
C ARG A 184 13.12 0.01 1.27
N ALA A 185 11.84 0.16 1.57
CA ALA A 185 10.98 1.20 1.01
C ALA A 185 10.46 2.12 2.13
N VAL A 186 10.51 3.42 1.90
CA VAL A 186 10.08 4.46 2.83
C VAL A 186 8.77 5.05 2.30
N PHE A 187 7.76 5.14 3.16
CA PHE A 187 6.48 5.77 2.89
C PHE A 187 6.30 6.96 3.84
N ILE A 188 5.57 7.99 3.41
CA ILE A 188 5.23 9.13 4.26
C ILE A 188 3.74 9.07 4.62
N ASP A 189 3.43 9.01 5.92
CA ASP A 189 2.06 9.00 6.46
C ASP A 189 1.74 10.34 7.13
N CYS A 190 1.13 11.26 6.38
CA CYS A 190 0.66 12.53 6.92
C CYS A 190 -0.36 13.17 6.01
N THR A 191 -1.12 14.13 6.55
CA THR A 191 -1.89 15.05 5.72
C THR A 191 -0.99 15.78 4.71
N TRP A 192 -1.50 16.00 3.49
CA TRP A 192 -0.79 16.67 2.39
C TRP A 192 -0.21 18.04 2.74
N ASN A 193 -0.84 18.76 3.67
CA ASN A 193 -0.37 20.08 4.10
C ASN A 193 0.90 20.00 4.99
N GLN A 194 1.17 18.83 5.57
CA GLN A 194 2.25 18.60 6.52
C GLN A 194 3.45 17.87 5.88
N THR A 195 3.28 17.31 4.69
CA THR A 195 4.27 16.44 4.05
C THR A 195 5.60 17.11 3.71
N ARG A 196 5.57 18.40 3.36
CA ARG A 196 6.77 19.13 2.92
C ARG A 196 7.92 19.09 3.92
N LYS A 197 7.63 19.04 5.23
CA LYS A 197 8.68 18.98 6.26
C LYS A 197 9.43 17.66 6.24
N ILE A 198 8.70 16.55 6.11
CA ILE A 198 9.28 15.20 6.06
C ILE A 198 10.00 15.00 4.73
N TYR A 199 9.35 15.38 3.62
CA TYR A 199 9.90 15.19 2.27
C TYR A 199 11.23 15.94 2.05
N ASN A 200 11.36 17.15 2.61
CA ASN A 200 12.59 17.95 2.47
C ASN A 200 13.65 17.67 3.54
N ASP A 201 13.41 16.73 4.46
CA ASP A 201 14.42 16.33 5.45
C ASP A 201 15.65 15.76 4.73
N GLU A 202 16.85 16.08 5.21
CA GLU A 202 18.11 15.65 4.58
C GLU A 202 18.25 14.13 4.48
N ARG A 203 17.62 13.38 5.39
CA ARG A 203 17.59 11.91 5.38
C ARG A 203 16.71 11.36 4.26
N ILE A 204 15.74 12.15 3.77
CA ILE A 204 14.72 11.73 2.79
C ILE A 204 14.99 12.31 1.39
N LYS A 205 15.35 13.59 1.30
CA LYS A 205 15.40 14.38 0.05
C LYS A 205 16.31 13.80 -1.04
N GLY A 206 17.32 13.01 -0.67
CA GLY A 206 18.24 12.36 -1.61
C GLY A 206 17.83 10.95 -2.06
N LEU A 207 16.73 10.40 -1.52
CA LEU A 207 16.29 9.06 -1.87
C LEU A 207 15.67 9.03 -3.27
N GLN A 208 15.89 7.93 -3.98
CA GLN A 208 15.20 7.66 -5.24
C GLN A 208 13.69 7.59 -4.98
N CYS A 209 12.94 8.57 -5.51
CA CYS A 209 11.51 8.70 -5.32
C CYS A 209 10.72 8.04 -6.45
N VAL A 210 9.72 7.24 -6.10
CA VAL A 210 8.79 6.61 -7.04
C VAL A 210 7.34 6.90 -6.70
N GLU A 211 6.50 7.02 -7.72
CA GLU A 211 5.06 7.25 -7.61
C GLU A 211 4.25 6.09 -8.21
N LEU A 212 3.16 5.74 -7.52
CA LEU A 212 2.11 4.83 -7.99
C LEU A 212 1.02 5.66 -8.69
N THR A 213 0.86 5.54 -10.01
CA THR A 213 -0.04 6.45 -10.77
C THR A 213 -1.35 5.82 -11.26
N ASN A 214 -1.48 4.49 -11.25
CA ASN A 214 -2.51 3.78 -12.02
C ASN A 214 -3.56 3.10 -11.13
N ARG A 215 -3.85 3.66 -9.96
CA ARG A 215 -4.70 3.01 -8.96
C ARG A 215 -5.56 4.01 -8.24
N GLU A 216 -6.85 3.72 -8.15
CA GLU A 216 -7.80 4.53 -7.39
C GLU A 216 -7.95 3.98 -5.97
N THR A 217 -8.03 4.89 -5.00
CA THR A 217 -8.22 4.57 -3.60
C THR A 217 -9.66 4.17 -3.32
N LEU A 218 -9.82 3.15 -2.48
CA LEU A 218 -11.09 2.79 -1.85
C LEU A 218 -11.26 3.51 -0.49
N PHE A 219 -10.36 4.41 -0.11
CA PHE A 219 -10.38 5.02 1.21
C PHE A 219 -11.61 5.91 1.43
N TRP A 220 -12.34 5.62 2.51
CA TRP A 220 -13.66 6.21 2.79
C TRP A 220 -13.63 7.62 3.40
N ARG A 221 -12.44 8.19 3.62
CA ARG A 221 -12.32 9.57 4.12
C ARG A 221 -12.06 10.51 2.96
N TYR A 222 -12.95 11.50 2.81
CA TYR A 222 -12.84 12.52 1.78
C TYR A 222 -11.51 13.29 1.87
N GLN A 223 -10.77 13.34 0.77
CA GLN A 223 -9.53 14.11 0.62
C GLN A 223 -9.79 15.34 -0.25
N ARG A 224 -10.04 16.49 0.39
CA ARG A 224 -10.46 17.71 -0.32
C ARG A 224 -9.43 18.15 -1.37
N GLY A 225 -9.88 18.23 -2.63
CA GLY A 225 -9.07 18.72 -3.74
C GLY A 225 -7.90 17.82 -4.12
N LYS A 226 -7.96 16.53 -3.75
CA LYS A 226 -6.97 15.52 -4.10
C LYS A 226 -7.58 14.49 -5.05
N PRO A 227 -6.80 13.98 -6.00
CA PRO A 227 -7.29 13.00 -6.95
C PRO A 227 -7.55 11.66 -6.25
N HIS A 228 -8.43 10.83 -6.81
CA HIS A 228 -8.71 9.49 -6.29
C HIS A 228 -7.51 8.55 -6.39
N THR A 229 -6.44 8.94 -7.09
CA THR A 229 -5.20 8.17 -7.15
C THR A 229 -4.27 8.37 -5.97
N TYR A 230 -4.65 9.23 -5.03
CA TYR A 230 -3.93 9.42 -3.77
C TYR A 230 -4.36 8.37 -2.77
N LEU A 231 -3.72 7.21 -2.88
CA LEU A 231 -3.91 6.02 -2.07
C LEU A 231 -3.75 6.30 -0.57
N ALA A 232 -4.52 5.59 0.26
CA ALA A 232 -4.18 5.48 1.67
C ALA A 232 -2.85 4.73 1.83
N THR A 233 -2.13 4.97 2.92
CA THR A 233 -0.79 4.40 3.13
C THR A 233 -0.77 2.87 3.02
N ILE A 234 -1.77 2.18 3.57
CA ILE A 234 -1.86 0.71 3.46
C ILE A 234 -2.09 0.22 2.03
N GLU A 235 -2.88 0.94 1.23
CA GLU A 235 -3.11 0.61 -0.18
C GLU A 235 -1.83 0.83 -0.98
N ALA A 236 -1.13 1.95 -0.74
CA ALA A 236 0.15 2.23 -1.38
C ALA A 236 1.17 1.12 -1.08
N ILE A 237 1.26 0.66 0.18
CA ILE A 237 2.11 -0.46 0.56
C ILE A 237 1.70 -1.75 -0.14
N TYR A 238 0.42 -2.12 -0.08
CA TYR A 238 -0.10 -3.33 -0.71
C TYR A 238 0.24 -3.38 -2.20
N TYR A 239 -0.11 -2.32 -2.92
CA TYR A 239 0.09 -2.25 -4.37
C TYR A 239 1.56 -2.19 -4.77
N PHE A 240 2.39 -1.52 -3.99
CA PHE A 240 3.85 -1.53 -4.18
C PHE A 240 4.42 -2.94 -4.07
N LEU A 241 3.97 -3.74 -3.09
CA LEU A 241 4.43 -5.11 -2.91
C LEU A 241 3.93 -6.06 -3.99
N VAL A 242 2.67 -5.90 -4.44
CA VAL A 242 2.14 -6.63 -5.60
C VAL A 242 2.97 -6.33 -6.85
N ASP A 243 3.32 -5.06 -7.08
CA ASP A 243 4.17 -4.66 -8.21
C ASP A 243 5.56 -5.29 -8.15
N ILE A 244 6.19 -5.32 -6.97
CA ILE A 244 7.47 -6.03 -6.77
C ILE A 244 7.34 -7.50 -7.16
N HIS A 245 6.28 -8.16 -6.69
CA HIS A 245 6.10 -9.58 -6.92
C HIS A 245 5.95 -9.92 -8.40
N ILE A 246 5.13 -9.14 -9.11
CA ILE A 246 4.85 -9.35 -10.52
C ILE A 246 6.05 -8.94 -11.39
N HIS A 247 6.61 -7.75 -11.16
CA HIS A 247 7.58 -7.16 -12.08
C HIS A 247 9.03 -7.48 -11.75
N VAL A 248 9.36 -7.63 -10.46
CA VAL A 248 10.74 -7.86 -10.02
C VAL A 248 10.98 -9.34 -9.75
N LEU A 249 10.12 -9.98 -8.94
CA LEU A 249 10.25 -11.41 -8.63
C LEU A 249 9.79 -12.29 -9.81
N LYS A 250 8.94 -11.77 -10.70
CA LYS A 250 8.39 -12.48 -11.88
C LYS A 250 7.72 -13.80 -11.50
N ALA A 251 7.07 -13.80 -10.33
CA ALA A 251 6.34 -14.93 -9.81
C ALA A 251 4.83 -14.75 -10.05
N LYS A 252 4.10 -15.86 -10.07
CA LYS A 252 2.63 -15.84 -10.13
C LYS A 252 2.11 -15.35 -8.78
N TYR A 253 1.48 -14.18 -8.76
CA TYR A 253 0.81 -13.66 -7.57
C TYR A 253 -0.35 -14.58 -7.18
N ALA A 254 -0.32 -15.07 -5.94
CA ALA A 254 -1.29 -15.98 -5.35
C ALA A 254 -1.83 -15.43 -4.02
N SER A 255 -2.05 -14.11 -3.94
CA SER A 255 -2.59 -13.40 -2.79
C SER A 255 -1.64 -13.28 -1.60
N GLU A 256 -0.32 -13.27 -1.84
CA GLU A 256 0.71 -13.27 -0.80
C GLU A 256 0.60 -12.08 0.17
N TYR A 257 0.00 -10.97 -0.27
CA TYR A 257 -0.05 -9.73 0.51
C TYR A 257 -1.47 -9.23 0.76
N ASP A 258 -2.51 -9.97 0.35
CA ASP A 258 -3.91 -9.53 0.44
C ASP A 258 -4.29 -9.21 1.90
N ASP A 259 -3.79 -9.98 2.86
CA ASP A 259 -4.01 -9.76 4.30
C ASP A 259 -3.45 -8.43 4.85
N LEU A 260 -2.60 -7.69 4.11
CA LEU A 260 -2.29 -6.30 4.46
C LEU A 260 -3.55 -5.43 4.50
N LEU A 261 -4.54 -5.76 3.66
CA LEU A 261 -5.82 -5.07 3.60
C LEU A 261 -6.84 -5.62 4.61
N PHE A 262 -6.48 -6.57 5.50
CA PHE A 262 -7.39 -7.16 6.49
C PHE A 262 -8.21 -6.12 7.27
N PHE A 263 -7.54 -5.20 7.97
CA PHE A 263 -8.22 -4.12 8.69
C PHE A 263 -8.83 -3.08 7.75
N PHE A 264 -8.26 -2.87 6.57
CA PHE A 264 -8.78 -1.91 5.60
C PHE A 264 -10.14 -2.35 5.05
N LYS A 265 -10.26 -3.61 4.60
CA LYS A 265 -11.51 -4.26 4.17
C LYS A 265 -12.55 -4.21 5.28
N PHE A 266 -12.19 -4.67 6.49
CA PHE A 266 -13.13 -4.63 7.63
C PHE A 266 -13.67 -3.22 7.89
N MET A 267 -12.81 -2.21 7.92
CA MET A 267 -13.22 -0.84 8.17
C MET A 267 -14.03 -0.25 6.99
N PHE A 268 -13.65 -0.58 5.75
CA PHE A 268 -14.41 -0.21 4.57
C PHE A 268 -15.83 -0.76 4.66
N GLU A 269 -15.99 -2.07 4.88
CA GLU A 269 -17.28 -2.74 5.01
C GLU A 269 -18.10 -2.17 6.15
N LYS A 270 -17.47 -1.93 7.32
CA LYS A 270 -18.14 -1.33 8.48
C LYS A 270 -18.66 0.08 8.20
N ILE A 271 -17.90 0.88 7.46
CA ILE A 271 -18.33 2.23 7.10
C ILE A 271 -19.49 2.18 6.09
N HIS A 272 -19.43 1.30 5.10
CA HIS A 272 -20.50 1.13 4.11
C HIS A 272 -21.76 0.48 4.69
N SER A 273 -21.66 -0.26 5.81
CA SER A 273 -22.84 -0.74 6.52
C SER A 273 -23.54 0.33 7.37
N ILE A 274 -22.82 1.40 7.74
CA ILE A 274 -23.33 2.50 8.60
C ILE A 274 -23.83 3.67 7.76
N TYR A 275 -23.14 3.95 6.64
CA TYR A 275 -23.42 5.10 5.78
C TYR A 275 -23.83 4.61 4.40
N ASP A 276 -24.85 5.25 3.83
CA ASP A 276 -25.19 5.07 2.41
C ASP A 276 -23.99 5.46 1.54
N SER A 277 -23.59 4.57 0.62
CA SER A 277 -22.44 4.78 -0.27
C SER A 277 -22.60 6.05 -1.11
N GLN A 278 -23.83 6.40 -1.49
CA GLN A 278 -24.13 7.63 -2.22
C GLN A 278 -24.06 8.88 -1.35
N SER A 279 -23.99 8.75 -0.02
CA SER A 279 -23.83 9.87 0.91
C SER A 279 -22.35 10.21 1.17
N LEU A 280 -21.44 9.25 0.97
CA LEU A 280 -20.02 9.39 1.26
C LEU A 280 -19.34 10.32 0.24
N LYS A 281 -18.95 11.51 0.71
CA LYS A 281 -18.21 12.49 -0.10
C LYS A 281 -16.90 11.94 -0.69
N ALA A 282 -16.33 10.89 -0.09
CA ALA A 282 -15.11 10.25 -0.57
C ALA A 282 -15.25 9.64 -1.97
N TYR A 283 -16.47 9.25 -2.37
CA TYR A 283 -16.74 8.58 -3.66
C TYR A 283 -17.57 9.43 -4.62
N LYS A 284 -17.85 10.68 -4.26
CA LYS A 284 -18.48 11.64 -5.18
C LYS A 284 -17.37 12.24 -6.03
N GLY A 285 -17.56 12.23 -7.36
CA GLY A 285 -16.69 12.98 -8.28
C GLY A 285 -16.54 14.42 -7.82
N VAL A 286 -15.33 14.97 -7.93
CA VAL A 286 -14.96 16.27 -7.36
C VAL A 286 -15.62 17.41 -8.14
#